data_AF-A0A7C5Y3J9-F1
#
_entry.id   AF-A0A7C5Y3J9-F1
#
_cell.length_a   1.000
_cell.length_b   1.000
_cell.length_c   1.000
_cell.angle_alpha   90.00
_cell.angle_beta   90.00
_cell.angle_gamma   90.00
#
_symmetry.space_group_name_H-M   'P 1'
#
loop_
_entity.id
_entity.type
_entity.pdbx_description
1 polymer ?
#
loop_
_entity_poly.entity_id
_entity_poly.type
_entity_poly.pdbx_seq_one_letter_code
_entity_poly.pdbx_strand_id
1 'polypeptide(L)'
;MAAQSGEKNVKLRVAEARSRDVGRKIARIDRDTMRRLNVDVGDFIEVIGPRGREILKVWPAYPEDEGMGIIRFDGTARRNLGVAPGDYVTVRPIKVEPAKRIVVAPISGMTRIIADPEYLAQVVKKNLIGNPVKRGDIIDVPFYGLRFVVTSVQPSAVVYVVDDTVIEVRQQPVRPELISEGVPRVTWEDIGDLEEVKQKIREIVELPLKHPELFERLGIEPPKGILLYGPPGTGKTLLAKALANEIGAYFISINGPEIMSKFYGESEERLRKVFEEAQANAPAIIFIDEIDSIAPKREEVVGEVEKRVVAQLLALMDGLK
;
A
#
# COMPACT_ATOMS: atom_id res chain seq x y z
N MET A 1 30.06 -34.43 15.49
CA MET A 1 30.21 -33.04 15.04
C MET A 1 28.98 -32.68 14.20
N ALA A 2 27.96 -32.09 14.82
CA ALA A 2 26.79 -31.60 14.09
C ALA A 2 27.14 -30.23 13.52
N ALA A 3 27.25 -30.14 12.20
CA ALA A 3 27.45 -28.87 11.51
C ALA A 3 26.23 -27.97 11.78
N GLN A 4 26.49 -26.82 12.40
CA GLN A 4 25.53 -25.73 12.53
C GLN A 4 25.07 -25.35 11.12
N SER A 5 23.80 -25.66 10.80
CA SER A 5 23.11 -25.15 9.63
C SER A 5 22.87 -23.66 9.83
N GLY A 6 23.91 -22.85 9.57
CA GLY A 6 23.76 -21.40 9.52
C GLY A 6 22.72 -21.06 8.47
N GLU A 7 21.59 -20.47 8.90
CA GLU A 7 20.57 -19.96 8.00
C GLU A 7 21.25 -19.04 6.98
N LYS A 8 21.21 -19.42 5.71
CA LYS A 8 21.83 -18.66 4.63
C LYS A 8 20.99 -17.40 4.41
N ASN A 9 21.38 -16.33 5.06
CA ASN A 9 20.76 -15.03 4.94
C ASN A 9 21.50 -14.21 3.89
N VAL A 10 20.76 -13.58 2.97
CA VAL A 10 21.30 -12.66 1.96
C VAL A 10 20.64 -11.30 2.13
N LYS A 11 21.44 -10.24 2.17
CA LYS A 11 20.93 -8.87 2.12
C LYS A 11 20.79 -8.45 0.66
N LEU A 12 19.63 -7.92 0.31
CA LEU A 12 19.32 -7.46 -1.04
C LEU A 12 18.72 -6.06 -0.99
N ARG A 13 19.00 -5.27 -2.01
CA ARG A 13 18.42 -3.94 -2.16
C ARG A 13 17.02 -4.03 -2.77
N VAL A 14 16.05 -3.37 -2.16
CA VAL A 14 14.64 -3.36 -2.59
C VAL A 14 14.49 -2.53 -3.86
N ALA A 15 13.77 -3.08 -4.83
CA ALA A 15 13.36 -2.41 -6.06
C ALA A 15 11.86 -2.66 -6.33
N GLU A 16 11.26 -1.79 -7.14
CA GLU A 16 9.82 -1.88 -7.45
C GLU A 16 9.50 -3.07 -8.35
N ALA A 17 8.36 -3.71 -8.08
CA ALA A 17 7.78 -4.68 -9.00
C ALA A 17 7.30 -3.99 -10.27
N ARG A 18 7.35 -4.70 -11.40
CA ARG A 18 6.67 -4.24 -12.63
C ARG A 18 5.20 -4.59 -12.54
N SER A 19 4.34 -3.86 -13.25
CA SER A 19 2.88 -4.04 -13.24
C SER A 19 2.43 -5.50 -13.44
N ARG A 20 3.16 -6.30 -14.24
CA ARG A 20 2.86 -7.73 -14.47
C ARG A 20 3.09 -8.67 -13.29
N ASP A 21 3.79 -8.20 -12.26
CA ASP A 21 4.17 -8.95 -11.07
C ASP A 21 3.34 -8.56 -9.83
N VAL A 22 2.63 -7.43 -9.89
CA VAL A 22 1.87 -6.84 -8.79
C VAL A 22 0.72 -7.75 -8.37
N GLY A 23 0.56 -7.95 -7.05
CA GLY A 23 -0.50 -8.79 -6.49
C GLY A 23 -0.25 -10.29 -6.62
N ARG A 24 0.87 -10.71 -7.22
CA ARG A 24 1.20 -12.14 -7.43
C ARG A 24 2.03 -12.74 -6.30
N LYS A 25 2.43 -11.94 -5.31
CA LYS A 25 3.28 -12.34 -4.18
C LYS A 25 4.58 -13.03 -4.61
N ILE A 26 5.21 -12.49 -5.63
CA ILE A 26 6.50 -12.97 -6.14
C ILE A 26 7.63 -12.03 -5.73
N ALA A 27 8.80 -12.61 -5.55
CA ALA A 27 10.06 -11.93 -5.36
C ALA A 27 11.00 -12.29 -6.51
N ARG A 28 11.38 -11.30 -7.31
CA ARG A 28 12.39 -11.49 -8.37
C ARG A 28 13.78 -11.26 -7.80
N ILE A 29 14.64 -12.27 -7.92
CA ILE A 29 16.04 -12.25 -7.47
C ILE A 29 16.94 -12.83 -8.56
N ASP A 30 18.21 -12.43 -8.57
CA ASP A 30 19.18 -12.91 -9.55
C ASP A 30 19.61 -14.37 -9.30
N ARG A 31 20.21 -15.00 -10.31
CA ARG A 31 20.63 -16.41 -10.21
C ARG A 31 21.69 -16.64 -9.15
N ASP A 32 22.53 -15.65 -8.90
CA ASP A 32 23.57 -15.76 -7.86
C ASP A 32 22.95 -15.83 -6.46
N THR A 33 21.98 -14.95 -6.19
CA THR A 33 21.21 -14.97 -4.95
C THR A 33 20.45 -16.27 -4.79
N MET A 34 19.80 -16.79 -5.83
CA MET A 34 19.14 -18.10 -5.78
C MET A 34 20.10 -19.22 -5.37
N ARG A 35 21.29 -19.28 -5.99
CA ARG A 35 22.33 -20.26 -5.64
C ARG A 35 22.82 -20.10 -4.20
N ARG A 36 23.01 -18.86 -3.74
CA ARG A 36 23.44 -18.56 -2.37
C ARG A 36 22.38 -18.97 -1.35
N LEU A 37 21.11 -18.73 -1.62
CA LEU A 37 19.97 -19.13 -0.79
C LEU A 37 19.64 -20.63 -0.91
N ASN A 38 20.12 -21.30 -1.96
CA ASN A 38 19.78 -22.68 -2.33
C ASN A 38 18.27 -22.85 -2.54
N VAL A 39 17.70 -22.00 -3.39
CA VAL A 39 16.28 -21.99 -3.78
C VAL A 39 16.15 -22.00 -5.30
N ASP A 40 15.10 -22.63 -5.81
CA ASP A 40 14.74 -22.68 -7.22
C ASP A 40 13.51 -21.82 -7.54
N VAL A 41 13.19 -21.71 -8.82
CA VAL A 41 11.98 -21.00 -9.26
C VAL A 41 10.74 -21.71 -8.72
N GLY A 42 9.88 -20.96 -8.04
CA GLY A 42 8.67 -21.49 -7.41
C GLY A 42 8.83 -21.83 -5.92
N ASP A 43 10.06 -21.90 -5.41
CA ASP A 43 10.30 -22.00 -3.97
C ASP A 43 9.87 -20.74 -3.23
N PHE A 44 9.89 -20.79 -1.90
CA PHE A 44 9.51 -19.65 -1.06
C PHE A 44 10.70 -19.12 -0.28
N ILE A 45 10.72 -17.81 -0.12
CA ILE A 45 11.66 -17.08 0.73
C ILE A 45 10.90 -16.25 1.74
N GLU A 46 11.46 -16.13 2.95
CA GLU A 46 11.03 -15.16 3.93
C GLU A 46 11.88 -13.90 3.76
N VAL A 47 11.20 -12.79 3.50
CA VAL A 47 11.78 -11.45 3.43
C VAL A 47 11.52 -10.78 4.77
N ILE A 48 12.57 -10.22 5.37
CA ILE A 48 12.54 -9.63 6.70
C ILE A 48 12.90 -8.15 6.56
N GLY A 49 11.95 -7.30 6.97
CA GLY A 49 12.08 -5.85 7.05
C GLY A 49 11.97 -5.35 8.49
N PRO A 50 12.11 -4.04 8.72
CA PRO A 50 12.07 -3.45 10.06
C PRO A 50 10.72 -3.59 10.76
N ARG A 51 9.60 -3.60 10.01
CA ARG A 51 8.25 -3.67 10.60
C ARG A 51 7.64 -5.07 10.58
N GLY A 52 8.24 -6.03 9.88
CA GLY A 52 7.61 -7.32 9.72
C GLY A 52 8.34 -8.29 8.81
N ARG A 53 7.61 -9.34 8.44
CA ARG A 53 8.09 -10.45 7.61
C ARG A 53 7.04 -10.79 6.57
N GLU A 54 7.52 -11.09 5.37
CA GLU A 54 6.68 -11.51 4.26
C GLU A 54 7.23 -12.77 3.61
N ILE A 55 6.32 -13.62 3.14
CA ILE A 55 6.67 -14.85 2.43
C ILE A 55 6.29 -14.67 0.98
N LEU A 56 7.30 -14.76 0.11
CA LEU A 56 7.18 -14.51 -1.31
C LEU A 56 7.70 -15.70 -2.10
N LYS A 57 7.07 -15.96 -3.24
CA LYS A 57 7.51 -16.99 -4.18
C LYS A 57 8.68 -16.48 -5.02
N VAL A 58 9.74 -17.28 -5.10
CA VAL A 58 10.94 -16.99 -5.87
C VAL A 58 10.63 -17.03 -7.36
N TRP A 59 11.09 -16.00 -8.06
CA TRP A 59 11.01 -15.90 -9.51
C TRP A 59 12.31 -15.31 -10.09
N PRO A 60 12.69 -15.62 -11.34
CA PRO A 60 13.89 -15.03 -11.92
C PRO A 60 13.84 -13.51 -12.03
N ALA A 61 14.98 -12.87 -11.74
CA ALA A 61 15.26 -11.49 -12.10
C ALA A 61 14.99 -11.22 -13.59
N TYR A 62 14.77 -9.94 -13.92
CA TYR A 62 14.83 -9.53 -15.31
C TYR A 62 16.27 -9.61 -15.80
N PRO A 63 16.51 -9.89 -17.10
CA PRO A 63 17.86 -9.97 -17.65
C PRO A 63 18.74 -8.76 -17.29
N GLU A 64 18.15 -7.57 -17.27
CA GLU A 64 18.79 -6.31 -16.91
C GLU A 64 19.11 -6.16 -15.41
N ASP A 65 18.48 -6.93 -14.53
CA ASP A 65 18.69 -6.88 -13.07
C ASP A 65 19.70 -7.96 -12.57
N GLU A 66 20.15 -8.86 -13.45
CA GLU A 66 21.04 -9.96 -13.07
C GLU A 66 22.38 -9.43 -12.53
N GLY A 67 22.79 -9.93 -11.36
CA GLY A 67 24.05 -9.55 -10.71
C GLY A 67 24.00 -8.20 -9.97
N MET A 68 22.86 -7.50 -9.97
CA MET A 68 22.73 -6.22 -9.28
C MET A 68 22.49 -6.36 -7.76
N GLY A 69 22.26 -7.58 -7.26
CA GLY A 69 21.98 -7.81 -5.82
C GLY A 69 20.68 -7.14 -5.35
N ILE A 70 19.72 -6.99 -6.26
CA ILE A 70 18.40 -6.41 -5.97
C ILE A 70 17.33 -7.49 -5.80
N ILE A 71 16.25 -7.12 -5.13
CA ILE A 71 15.03 -7.91 -5.02
C ILE A 71 13.83 -7.04 -5.40
N ARG A 72 12.99 -7.51 -6.33
CA ARG A 72 11.73 -6.83 -6.69
C ARG A 72 10.53 -7.56 -6.13
N PHE A 73 9.66 -6.83 -5.43
CA PHE A 73 8.34 -7.28 -4.98
C PHE A 73 7.38 -6.09 -4.87
N ASP A 74 6.08 -6.37 -4.75
CA ASP A 74 5.02 -5.38 -4.86
C ASP A 74 4.91 -4.43 -3.65
N GLY A 75 4.16 -3.34 -3.83
CA GLY A 75 3.94 -2.32 -2.80
C GLY A 75 3.26 -2.86 -1.54
N THR A 76 2.43 -3.89 -1.66
CA THR A 76 1.79 -4.54 -0.51
C THR A 76 2.84 -5.19 0.38
N ALA A 77 3.74 -6.00 -0.19
CA ALA A 77 4.83 -6.60 0.57
C ALA A 77 5.80 -5.55 1.13
N ARG A 78 6.15 -4.51 0.36
CA ARG A 78 6.99 -3.39 0.84
C ARG A 78 6.44 -2.73 2.09
N ARG A 79 5.15 -2.39 2.09
CA ARG A 79 4.49 -1.78 3.25
C ARG A 79 4.49 -2.68 4.47
N ASN A 80 4.14 -3.96 4.30
CA ASN A 80 4.10 -4.91 5.42
C ASN A 80 5.49 -5.14 6.03
N LEU A 81 6.53 -5.02 5.22
CA LEU A 81 7.92 -5.05 5.66
C LEU A 81 8.39 -3.72 6.27
N GLY A 82 7.73 -2.61 5.92
CA GLY A 82 8.13 -1.25 6.30
C GLY A 82 9.36 -0.79 5.56
N VAL A 83 9.48 -1.12 4.28
CA VAL A 83 10.61 -0.76 3.41
C VAL A 83 10.11 -0.08 2.16
N ALA A 84 10.97 0.71 1.53
CA ALA A 84 10.72 1.39 0.29
C ALA A 84 11.84 1.11 -0.73
N PRO A 85 11.68 1.51 -2.01
CA PRO A 85 12.71 1.28 -3.02
C PRO A 85 14.04 1.93 -2.62
N GLY A 86 15.14 1.19 -2.75
CA GLY A 86 16.47 1.61 -2.33
C GLY A 86 16.89 1.08 -0.94
N ASP A 87 15.94 0.72 -0.08
CA ASP A 87 16.24 0.12 1.23
C ASP A 87 16.81 -1.29 1.09
N TYR A 88 17.25 -1.88 2.20
CA TYR A 88 17.75 -3.24 2.25
C TYR A 88 16.84 -4.13 3.08
N VAL A 89 16.62 -5.36 2.59
CA VAL A 89 15.94 -6.43 3.32
C VAL A 89 16.87 -7.62 3.51
N THR A 90 16.61 -8.40 4.56
CA THR A 90 17.27 -9.70 4.74
C THR A 90 16.36 -10.79 4.22
N VAL A 91 16.90 -11.69 3.41
CA VAL A 91 16.16 -12.78 2.77
C VAL A 91 16.75 -14.10 3.19
N ARG A 92 15.89 -15.08 3.48
CA ARG A 92 16.29 -16.45 3.81
C ARG A 92 15.31 -17.48 3.21
N PRO A 93 15.77 -18.70 2.90
CA PRO A 93 14.87 -19.76 2.44
C PRO A 93 13.88 -20.16 3.54
N ILE A 94 12.65 -20.49 3.15
CA ILE A 94 11.62 -21.00 4.07
C ILE A 94 10.85 -22.15 3.41
N LYS A 95 10.51 -23.18 4.20
CA LYS A 95 9.60 -24.23 3.75
C LYS A 95 8.16 -23.80 4.06
N VAL A 96 7.31 -23.84 3.04
CA VAL A 96 5.88 -23.55 3.15
C VAL A 96 5.13 -24.82 2.76
N GLU A 97 4.16 -25.21 3.57
CA GLU A 97 3.41 -26.44 3.35
C GLU A 97 2.22 -26.21 2.40
N PRO A 98 1.79 -27.24 1.64
CA PRO A 98 0.59 -27.15 0.82
C PRO A 98 -0.65 -26.89 1.68
N ALA A 99 -1.52 -26.00 1.21
CA ALA A 99 -2.75 -25.66 1.89
C ALA A 99 -3.77 -26.80 1.78
N LYS A 100 -4.30 -27.24 2.92
CA LYS A 100 -5.43 -28.19 2.95
C LYS A 100 -6.76 -27.46 2.85
N ARG A 101 -6.91 -26.39 3.63
CA ARG A 101 -8.14 -25.59 3.68
C ARG A 101 -7.82 -24.12 3.91
N ILE A 102 -8.52 -23.25 3.18
CA ILE A 102 -8.46 -21.80 3.31
C ILE A 102 -9.89 -21.28 3.43
N VAL A 103 -10.14 -20.43 4.41
CA VAL A 103 -11.44 -19.79 4.61
C VAL A 103 -11.31 -18.30 4.33
N VAL A 104 -12.08 -17.82 3.36
CA VAL A 104 -12.10 -16.41 2.97
C VAL A 104 -13.46 -15.80 3.28
N ALA A 105 -13.49 -14.49 3.53
CA ALA A 105 -14.72 -13.75 3.74
C ALA A 105 -14.73 -12.48 2.89
N PRO A 106 -15.89 -12.07 2.35
CA PRO A 106 -15.98 -10.85 1.56
C PRO A 106 -15.76 -9.62 2.44
N ILE A 107 -15.20 -8.58 1.84
CA ILE A 107 -14.95 -7.30 2.51
C ILE A 107 -16.15 -6.35 2.37
N SER A 108 -16.88 -6.48 1.26
CA SER A 108 -18.06 -5.67 0.95
C SER A 108 -19.31 -6.54 0.79
N GLY A 109 -20.49 -5.96 1.03
CA GLY A 109 -21.78 -6.66 1.00
C GLY A 109 -22.26 -7.09 -0.39
N MET A 110 -21.56 -6.72 -1.47
CA MET A 110 -21.98 -6.98 -2.84
C MET A 110 -21.90 -8.46 -3.25
N THR A 111 -21.14 -9.30 -2.53
CA THR A 111 -20.96 -10.73 -2.87
C THR A 111 -22.24 -11.54 -2.89
N ARG A 112 -23.24 -11.20 -2.06
CA ARG A 112 -24.53 -11.91 -2.02
C ARG A 112 -25.35 -11.77 -3.31
N ILE A 113 -25.05 -10.76 -4.13
CA ILE A 113 -25.80 -10.44 -5.34
C ILE A 113 -25.15 -11.08 -6.58
N ILE A 114 -23.85 -11.43 -6.52
CA ILE A 114 -23.03 -11.64 -7.71
C ILE A 114 -22.84 -13.12 -8.06
N ALA A 115 -22.72 -14.05 -7.10
CA ALA A 115 -22.51 -15.47 -7.41
C ALA A 115 -22.71 -16.44 -6.24
N ASP A 116 -22.95 -17.71 -6.59
CA ASP A 116 -22.93 -18.87 -5.70
C ASP A 116 -21.56 -19.03 -4.99
N PRO A 117 -21.52 -19.34 -3.67
CA PRO A 117 -20.26 -19.47 -2.91
C PRO A 117 -19.27 -20.49 -3.49
N GLU A 118 -19.75 -21.56 -4.12
CA GLU A 118 -18.90 -22.60 -4.68
C GLU A 118 -18.21 -22.12 -5.95
N TYR A 119 -18.93 -21.38 -6.80
CA TYR A 119 -18.32 -20.66 -7.91
C TYR A 119 -17.27 -19.65 -7.45
N LEU A 120 -17.58 -18.85 -6.42
CA LEU A 120 -16.62 -17.88 -5.86
C LEU A 120 -15.36 -18.57 -5.31
N ALA A 121 -15.51 -19.71 -4.65
CA ALA A 121 -14.39 -20.50 -4.18
C ALA A 121 -13.45 -20.92 -5.32
N GLN A 122 -14.01 -21.34 -6.46
CA GLN A 122 -13.24 -21.70 -7.65
C GLN A 122 -12.51 -20.50 -8.26
N VAL A 123 -13.19 -19.35 -8.34
CA VAL A 123 -12.57 -18.11 -8.84
C VAL A 123 -11.43 -17.66 -7.96
N VAL A 124 -11.63 -17.66 -6.63
CA VAL A 124 -10.58 -17.34 -5.65
C VAL A 124 -9.41 -18.33 -5.78
N LYS A 125 -9.69 -19.63 -5.88
CA LYS A 125 -8.66 -20.67 -6.00
C LYS A 125 -7.79 -20.46 -7.22
N LYS A 126 -8.38 -20.19 -8.39
CA LYS A 126 -7.64 -19.92 -9.63
C LYS A 126 -6.66 -18.75 -9.51
N ASN A 127 -7.01 -17.72 -8.73
CA ASN A 127 -6.12 -16.58 -8.49
C ASN A 127 -4.97 -16.88 -7.51
N LEU A 128 -5.15 -17.88 -6.64
CA LEU A 128 -4.19 -18.18 -5.57
C LEU A 128 -3.26 -19.36 -5.85
N ILE A 129 -3.58 -20.24 -6.80
CA ILE A 129 -2.78 -21.44 -7.09
C ILE A 129 -1.29 -21.09 -7.23
N GLY A 130 -0.48 -21.82 -6.47
CA GLY A 130 0.97 -21.67 -6.38
C GLY A 130 1.45 -20.44 -5.60
N ASN A 131 0.58 -19.63 -5.01
CA ASN A 131 0.97 -18.44 -4.23
C ASN A 131 0.89 -18.72 -2.72
N PRO A 132 1.75 -18.08 -1.91
CA PRO A 132 1.70 -18.20 -0.46
C PRO A 132 0.56 -17.37 0.12
N VAL A 133 -0.13 -17.92 1.12
CA VAL A 133 -1.31 -17.34 1.75
C VAL A 133 -1.22 -17.50 3.27
N LYS A 134 -1.53 -16.43 3.99
CA LYS A 134 -1.64 -16.35 5.44
C LYS A 134 -2.94 -15.67 5.83
N ARG A 135 -3.33 -15.83 7.10
CA ARG A 135 -4.47 -15.10 7.66
C ARG A 135 -4.24 -13.59 7.55
N GLY A 136 -5.29 -12.86 7.16
CA GLY A 136 -5.28 -11.40 6.99
C GLY A 136 -4.93 -10.93 5.59
N ASP A 137 -4.45 -11.82 4.72
CA ASP A 137 -4.22 -11.48 3.32
C ASP A 137 -5.52 -11.09 2.62
N ILE A 138 -5.41 -10.13 1.71
CA ILE A 138 -6.52 -9.72 0.87
C ILE A 138 -6.30 -10.21 -0.55
N ILE A 139 -7.37 -10.78 -1.09
CA ILE A 139 -7.42 -11.45 -2.37
C ILE A 139 -8.34 -10.62 -3.24
N ASP A 140 -7.72 -9.98 -4.22
CA ASP A 140 -8.41 -9.23 -5.25
C ASP A 140 -8.82 -10.17 -6.38
N VAL A 141 -10.08 -10.07 -6.79
CA VAL A 141 -10.63 -10.77 -7.95
C VAL A 141 -10.97 -9.72 -9.00
N PRO A 142 -10.01 -9.34 -9.88
CA PRO A 142 -10.09 -8.11 -10.67
C PRO A 142 -11.31 -8.05 -11.60
N PHE A 143 -11.66 -9.16 -12.25
CA PHE A 143 -12.78 -9.22 -13.20
C PHE A 143 -14.15 -8.94 -12.57
N TYR A 144 -14.28 -9.10 -11.25
CA TYR A 144 -15.55 -8.90 -10.55
C TYR A 144 -15.51 -7.73 -9.56
N GLY A 145 -14.36 -7.06 -9.40
CA GLY A 145 -14.16 -6.03 -8.36
C GLY A 145 -14.38 -6.55 -6.94
N LEU A 146 -14.33 -7.86 -6.74
CA LEU A 146 -14.58 -8.50 -5.45
C LEU A 146 -13.27 -8.61 -4.67
N ARG A 147 -13.32 -8.26 -3.39
CA ARG A 147 -12.20 -8.42 -2.47
C ARG A 147 -12.60 -9.35 -1.34
N PHE A 148 -11.72 -10.30 -1.05
CA PHE A 148 -11.87 -11.23 0.06
C PHE A 148 -10.71 -11.10 1.01
N VAL A 149 -10.96 -11.26 2.31
CA VAL A 149 -9.93 -11.38 3.32
C VAL A 149 -9.82 -12.84 3.78
N VAL A 150 -8.59 -13.31 3.91
CA VAL A 150 -8.30 -14.65 4.42
C VAL A 150 -8.51 -14.66 5.93
N THR A 151 -9.50 -15.41 6.38
CA THR A 151 -9.86 -15.50 7.81
C THR A 151 -9.17 -16.68 8.50
N SER A 152 -8.84 -17.73 7.76
CA SER A 152 -8.19 -18.93 8.29
C SER A 152 -7.41 -19.66 7.19
N VAL A 153 -6.31 -20.28 7.58
CA VAL A 153 -5.46 -21.15 6.74
C VAL A 153 -5.08 -22.41 7.52
N GLN A 154 -4.96 -23.54 6.83
CA GLN A 154 -4.59 -24.83 7.41
C GLN A 154 -3.64 -25.59 6.48
N PRO A 155 -2.64 -26.33 7.00
CA PRO A 155 -2.45 -26.70 8.42
C PRO A 155 -1.65 -25.70 9.25
N SER A 156 -0.87 -24.84 8.60
CA SER A 156 0.09 -23.94 9.24
C SER A 156 -0.32 -22.47 9.10
N ALA A 157 0.33 -21.57 9.84
CA ALA A 157 0.03 -20.14 9.81
C ALA A 157 0.25 -19.49 8.43
N VAL A 158 1.16 -20.05 7.62
CA VAL A 158 1.34 -19.73 6.22
C VAL A 158 1.38 -21.03 5.43
N VAL A 159 0.70 -21.05 4.30
CA VAL A 159 0.57 -22.19 3.40
C VAL A 159 0.66 -21.70 1.95
N TYR A 160 0.83 -22.59 0.97
CA TYR A 160 0.68 -22.23 -0.44
C TYR A 160 -0.44 -23.02 -1.10
N VAL A 161 -1.17 -22.40 -2.02
CA VAL A 161 -2.36 -23.01 -2.61
C VAL A 161 -1.97 -24.01 -3.69
N VAL A 162 -2.61 -25.16 -3.68
CA VAL A 162 -2.45 -26.27 -4.63
C VAL A 162 -3.81 -26.70 -5.17
N ASP A 163 -3.82 -27.56 -6.19
CA ASP A 163 -5.05 -27.98 -6.87
C ASP A 163 -6.01 -28.78 -5.99
N ASP A 164 -5.56 -29.39 -4.91
CA ASP A 164 -6.39 -30.10 -3.92
C ASP A 164 -6.81 -29.22 -2.72
N THR A 165 -6.34 -27.97 -2.64
CA THR A 165 -6.74 -27.03 -1.57
C THR A 165 -8.24 -26.78 -1.61
N VAL A 166 -8.91 -26.95 -0.47
CA VAL A 166 -10.34 -26.60 -0.30
C VAL A 166 -10.45 -25.12 0.06
N ILE A 167 -11.14 -24.33 -0.77
CA ILE A 167 -11.45 -22.93 -0.45
C ILE A 167 -12.91 -22.84 -0.03
N GLU A 168 -13.14 -22.22 1.12
CA GLU A 168 -14.47 -21.94 1.64
C GLU A 168 -14.72 -20.44 1.70
N VAL A 169 -15.83 -20.00 1.12
CA VAL A 169 -16.23 -18.60 1.10
C VAL A 169 -17.35 -18.39 2.12
N ARG A 170 -17.08 -17.56 3.14
CA ARG A 170 -18.11 -17.14 4.09
C ARG A 170 -19.08 -16.17 3.42
N GLN A 171 -20.35 -16.26 3.80
CA GLN A 171 -21.40 -15.40 3.24
C GLN A 171 -21.58 -14.06 3.97
N GLN A 172 -20.99 -13.91 5.15
CA GLN A 172 -21.05 -12.68 5.93
C GLN A 172 -19.82 -11.82 5.63
N PRO A 173 -20.01 -10.56 5.19
CA PRO A 173 -18.92 -9.64 5.05
C PRO A 173 -18.23 -9.38 6.38
N VAL A 174 -16.92 -9.23 6.34
CA VAL A 174 -16.13 -8.88 7.52
C VAL A 174 -15.34 -7.63 7.22
N ARG A 175 -15.29 -6.73 8.21
CA ARG A 175 -14.45 -5.54 8.15
C ARG A 175 -12.98 -5.97 8.22
N PRO A 176 -12.16 -5.69 7.19
CA PRO A 176 -10.76 -6.10 7.15
C PRO A 176 -9.95 -5.64 8.35
N GLU A 177 -10.29 -4.46 8.88
CA GLU A 177 -9.64 -3.84 10.04
C GLU A 177 -9.77 -4.68 11.31
N LEU A 178 -10.74 -5.60 11.36
CA LEU A 178 -10.94 -6.54 12.47
C LEU A 178 -10.15 -7.86 12.30
N ILE A 179 -9.53 -8.09 11.13
CA ILE A 179 -8.86 -9.34 10.78
C ILE A 179 -7.37 -9.14 10.50
N SER A 180 -6.96 -8.00 9.95
CA SER A 180 -5.55 -7.67 9.73
C SER A 180 -5.30 -6.19 10.00
N GLU A 181 -4.15 -5.89 10.60
CA GLU A 181 -3.67 -4.51 10.82
C GLU A 181 -3.21 -3.84 9.50
N GLY A 182 -3.37 -4.52 8.34
CA GLY A 182 -2.74 -4.15 7.07
C GLY A 182 -3.67 -4.30 5.87
N VAL A 183 -4.86 -3.68 5.92
CA VAL A 183 -5.76 -3.57 4.76
C VAL A 183 -4.98 -2.99 3.57
N PRO A 184 -5.04 -3.57 2.35
CA PRO A 184 -4.42 -3.03 1.15
C PRO A 184 -5.10 -1.73 0.80
N ARG A 185 -4.43 -0.66 1.18
CA ARG A 185 -4.69 0.68 0.69
C ARG A 185 -3.91 0.82 -0.63
N VAL A 186 -4.42 1.59 -1.59
CA VAL A 186 -3.84 1.83 -2.93
C VAL A 186 -2.30 1.97 -2.90
N THR A 187 -1.57 1.35 -3.82
CA THR A 187 -0.11 1.47 -3.99
C THR A 187 0.24 2.22 -5.28
N TRP A 188 1.50 2.63 -5.46
CA TRP A 188 1.93 3.30 -6.70
C TRP A 188 1.71 2.45 -7.94
N GLU A 189 1.82 1.12 -7.79
CA GLU A 189 1.64 0.18 -8.88
C GLU A 189 0.17 -0.05 -9.27
N ASP A 190 -0.77 0.28 -8.38
CA ASP A 190 -2.22 0.23 -8.68
C ASP A 190 -2.66 1.40 -9.57
N ILE A 191 -1.78 2.38 -9.79
CA ILE A 191 -2.03 3.56 -10.60
C ILE A 191 -1.32 3.36 -11.94
N GLY A 192 -2.07 3.14 -13.02
CA GLY A 192 -1.49 3.11 -14.36
C GLY A 192 -1.16 4.51 -14.87
N ASP A 193 -0.15 4.62 -15.73
CA ASP A 193 0.29 5.88 -16.33
C ASP A 193 0.81 6.89 -15.27
N LEU A 194 1.12 8.12 -15.66
CA LEU A 194 1.54 9.22 -14.79
C LEU A 194 2.94 9.05 -14.14
N GLU A 195 3.85 8.28 -14.74
CA GLU A 195 5.22 8.07 -14.24
C GLU A 195 5.96 9.38 -13.89
N GLU A 196 5.84 10.41 -14.73
CA GLU A 196 6.44 11.73 -14.44
C GLU A 196 5.86 12.38 -13.17
N VAL A 197 4.54 12.27 -12.97
CA VAL A 197 3.86 12.84 -11.81
C VAL A 197 4.21 12.05 -10.56
N LYS A 198 4.22 10.72 -10.64
CA LYS A 198 4.65 9.85 -9.54
C LYS A 198 6.06 10.21 -9.12
N GLN A 199 6.99 10.34 -10.07
CA GLN A 199 8.36 10.70 -9.79
C GLN A 199 8.47 12.06 -9.09
N LYS A 200 7.80 13.10 -9.59
CA LYS A 200 7.78 14.43 -8.96
C LYS A 200 7.25 14.38 -7.53
N ILE A 201 6.16 13.66 -7.29
CA ILE A 201 5.58 13.53 -5.95
C ILE A 201 6.57 12.84 -5.00
N ARG A 202 7.27 11.79 -5.46
CA ARG A 202 8.30 11.12 -4.66
C ARG A 202 9.45 12.06 -4.31
N GLU A 203 9.94 12.85 -5.27
CA GLU A 203 11.01 13.82 -5.02
C GLU A 203 10.60 14.91 -4.02
N ILE A 204 9.34 15.35 -4.10
CA ILE A 204 8.79 16.43 -3.27
C ILE A 204 8.44 15.97 -1.85
N VAL A 205 7.99 14.73 -1.68
CA VAL A 205 7.45 14.24 -0.38
C VAL A 205 8.28 13.11 0.23
N GLU A 206 8.65 12.12 -0.57
CA GLU A 206 9.33 10.93 -0.06
C GLU A 206 10.81 11.23 0.25
N LEU A 207 11.48 12.00 -0.61
CA LEU A 207 12.89 12.35 -0.44
C LEU A 207 13.16 13.13 0.87
N PRO A 208 12.41 14.21 1.21
CA PRO A 208 12.63 14.93 2.47
C PRO A 208 12.41 14.09 3.72
N LEU A 209 11.43 13.18 3.68
CA LEU A 209 11.12 12.33 4.83
C LEU A 209 12.15 11.22 5.04
N LYS A 210 12.71 10.68 3.95
CA LYS A 210 13.72 9.62 4.03
C LYS A 210 15.13 10.13 4.27
N HIS A 211 15.46 11.29 3.72
CA HIS A 211 16.81 11.87 3.75
C HIS A 211 16.82 13.32 4.24
N PRO A 212 16.32 13.61 5.47
CA PRO A 212 16.30 14.96 6.02
C PRO A 212 17.69 15.60 6.04
N GLU A 213 18.74 14.80 6.22
CA GLU A 213 20.14 15.25 6.23
C GLU A 213 20.59 15.93 4.93
N LEU A 214 20.00 15.56 3.78
CA LEU A 214 20.33 16.18 2.50
C LEU A 214 19.76 17.60 2.42
N PHE A 215 18.55 17.80 2.94
CA PHE A 215 17.87 19.10 2.93
C PHE A 215 18.50 20.07 3.91
N GLU A 216 18.89 19.59 5.10
CA GLU A 216 19.64 20.38 6.08
C GLU A 216 20.99 20.86 5.53
N ARG A 217 21.73 19.99 4.83
CA ARG A 217 23.02 20.34 4.21
C ARG A 217 22.90 21.36 3.09
N LEU A 218 21.82 21.28 2.31
CA LEU A 218 21.56 22.20 1.20
C LEU A 218 20.91 23.50 1.68
N GLY A 219 20.40 23.55 2.92
CA GLY A 219 19.68 24.70 3.46
C GLY A 219 18.36 24.98 2.75
N ILE A 220 17.69 23.93 2.25
CA ILE A 220 16.44 24.03 1.50
C ILE A 220 15.32 23.45 2.36
N GLU A 221 14.27 24.24 2.59
CA GLU A 221 13.07 23.74 3.25
C GLU A 221 12.20 22.91 2.29
N PRO A 222 11.68 21.75 2.72
CA PRO A 222 10.78 20.97 1.89
C PRO A 222 9.46 21.73 1.66
N PRO A 223 8.85 21.58 0.47
CA PRO A 223 7.57 22.20 0.17
C PRO A 223 6.46 21.65 1.09
N LYS A 224 5.69 22.56 1.70
CA LYS A 224 4.64 22.24 2.67
C LYS A 224 3.28 21.89 2.03
N GLY A 225 3.12 22.09 0.72
CA GLY A 225 1.86 21.89 0.02
C GLY A 225 2.05 21.51 -1.44
N ILE A 226 1.15 20.66 -1.94
CA ILE A 226 1.15 20.14 -3.32
C ILE A 226 -0.25 20.33 -3.88
N LEU A 227 -0.33 20.92 -5.07
CA LEU A 227 -1.59 21.06 -5.79
C LEU A 227 -1.61 20.09 -6.98
N LEU A 228 -2.52 19.12 -6.96
CA LEU A 228 -2.78 18.22 -8.07
C LEU A 228 -3.93 18.78 -8.91
N TYR A 229 -3.68 19.15 -10.17
CA TYR A 229 -4.69 19.69 -11.08
C TYR A 229 -4.86 18.82 -12.33
N GLY A 230 -5.99 18.98 -13.04
CA GLY A 230 -6.32 18.27 -14.29
C GLY A 230 -7.73 17.69 -14.29
N PRO A 231 -8.15 17.03 -15.39
CA PRO A 231 -9.52 16.54 -15.56
C PRO A 231 -9.97 15.59 -14.44
N PRO A 232 -11.29 15.52 -14.16
CA PRO A 232 -11.85 14.54 -13.24
C PRO A 232 -11.58 13.11 -13.76
N GLY A 233 -11.47 12.14 -12.83
CA GLY A 233 -11.22 10.74 -13.18
C GLY A 233 -9.77 10.38 -13.50
N THR A 234 -8.82 11.32 -13.39
CA THR A 234 -7.37 11.09 -13.60
C THR A 234 -6.63 10.48 -12.40
N GLY A 235 -7.35 9.99 -11.39
CA GLY A 235 -6.75 9.26 -10.27
C GLY A 235 -6.06 10.13 -9.20
N LYS A 236 -6.36 11.43 -9.08
CA LYS A 236 -5.75 12.33 -8.06
C LYS A 236 -5.92 11.82 -6.63
N THR A 237 -7.12 11.41 -6.28
CA THR A 237 -7.43 10.82 -4.96
C THR A 237 -6.71 9.49 -4.75
N LEU A 238 -6.51 8.70 -5.82
CA LEU A 238 -5.75 7.44 -5.75
C LEU A 238 -4.26 7.71 -5.55
N LEU A 239 -3.67 8.70 -6.25
CA LEU A 239 -2.28 9.14 -6.08
C LEU A 239 -1.99 9.56 -4.64
N ALA A 240 -2.84 10.40 -4.05
CA ALA A 240 -2.66 10.86 -2.68
C ALA A 240 -2.74 9.70 -1.67
N LYS A 241 -3.66 8.76 -1.88
CA LYS A 241 -3.75 7.54 -1.06
C LYS A 241 -2.49 6.69 -1.23
N ALA A 242 -2.04 6.45 -2.47
CA ALA A 242 -0.83 5.69 -2.76
C ALA A 242 0.42 6.27 -2.11
N LEU A 243 0.58 7.58 -2.15
CA LEU A 243 1.66 8.28 -1.48
C LEU A 243 1.64 8.04 0.03
N ALA A 244 0.53 8.33 0.71
CA ALA A 244 0.44 8.20 2.17
C ALA A 244 0.70 6.78 2.65
N ASN A 245 0.31 5.82 1.82
CA ASN A 245 0.54 4.42 2.04
C ASN A 245 2.01 4.00 1.90
N GLU A 246 2.70 4.48 0.87
CA GLU A 246 4.10 4.13 0.62
C GLU A 246 5.00 4.67 1.74
N ILE A 247 4.75 5.90 2.20
CA ILE A 247 5.52 6.51 3.29
C ILE A 247 5.02 6.09 4.69
N GLY A 248 3.91 5.36 4.77
CA GLY A 248 3.29 4.94 6.03
C GLY A 248 2.81 6.10 6.91
N ALA A 249 2.36 7.20 6.29
CA ALA A 249 1.83 8.37 6.99
C ALA A 249 0.35 8.21 7.35
N TYR A 250 -0.08 8.90 8.40
CA TYR A 250 -1.49 9.06 8.72
C TYR A 250 -2.19 9.83 7.59
N PHE A 251 -3.33 9.36 7.11
CA PHE A 251 -4.02 9.96 5.97
C PHE A 251 -5.38 10.49 6.38
N ILE A 252 -5.55 11.80 6.26
CA ILE A 252 -6.83 12.47 6.51
C ILE A 252 -7.34 13.00 5.18
N SER A 253 -8.57 12.66 4.83
CA SER A 253 -9.23 13.14 3.62
C SER A 253 -10.36 14.07 4.00
N ILE A 254 -10.33 15.27 3.44
CA ILE A 254 -11.41 16.24 3.50
C ILE A 254 -11.94 16.44 2.08
N ASN A 255 -13.26 16.48 1.91
CA ASN A 255 -13.86 16.99 0.69
C ASN A 255 -14.30 18.45 0.89
N GLY A 256 -13.95 19.35 -0.02
CA GLY A 256 -14.19 20.79 0.12
C GLY A 256 -15.66 21.15 0.41
N PRO A 257 -16.66 20.60 -0.30
CA PRO A 257 -18.07 20.85 0.00
C PRO A 257 -18.51 20.36 1.39
N GLU A 258 -17.84 19.36 1.97
CA GLU A 258 -18.15 18.91 3.33
C GLU A 258 -17.71 19.92 4.40
N ILE A 259 -16.69 20.73 4.12
CA ILE A 259 -16.26 21.79 5.03
C ILE A 259 -17.25 22.94 4.99
N MET A 260 -17.88 23.21 3.85
CA MET A 260 -18.79 24.33 3.67
C MET A 260 -20.11 24.09 4.43
N SER A 261 -20.25 24.73 5.59
CA SER A 261 -21.48 24.73 6.40
C SER A 261 -22.22 26.06 6.27
N LYS A 262 -23.55 26.01 6.39
CA LYS A 262 -24.39 27.22 6.48
C LYS A 262 -24.34 27.84 7.90
N PHE A 263 -23.80 27.11 8.88
CA PHE A 263 -23.74 27.56 10.27
C PHE A 263 -22.42 28.29 10.54
N TYR A 264 -22.52 29.41 11.27
CA TYR A 264 -21.40 30.30 11.56
C TYR A 264 -20.32 29.57 12.39
N GLY A 265 -19.06 29.63 11.96
CA GLY A 265 -17.90 29.12 12.71
C GLY A 265 -17.63 27.62 12.60
N GLU A 266 -18.58 26.84 12.11
CA GLU A 266 -18.47 25.37 12.07
C GLU A 266 -17.40 24.90 11.06
N SER A 267 -17.33 25.55 9.90
CA SER A 267 -16.34 25.25 8.85
C SER A 267 -14.89 25.48 9.32
N GLU A 268 -14.66 26.57 10.06
CA GLU A 268 -13.34 26.96 10.57
C GLU A 268 -12.88 26.02 11.67
N GLU A 269 -13.79 25.67 12.58
CA GLU A 269 -13.51 24.72 13.67
C GLU A 269 -13.25 23.31 13.12
N ARG A 270 -13.99 22.88 12.08
CA ARG A 270 -13.74 21.60 11.42
C ARG A 270 -12.36 21.56 10.76
N LEU A 271 -11.95 22.63 10.08
CA LEU A 271 -10.58 22.75 9.53
C LEU A 271 -9.53 22.69 10.63
N ARG A 272 -9.71 23.43 11.74
CA ARG A 272 -8.78 23.42 12.87
C ARG A 272 -8.59 22.02 13.44
N LYS A 273 -9.69 21.31 13.71
CA LYS A 273 -9.65 19.92 14.22
C LYS A 273 -8.89 18.96 13.32
N VAL A 274 -9.06 19.08 12.00
CA VAL A 274 -8.33 18.23 11.06
C VAL A 274 -6.82 18.49 11.12
N PHE A 275 -6.40 19.76 11.17
CA PHE A 275 -4.99 20.09 11.29
C PHE A 275 -4.40 19.67 12.65
N GLU A 276 -5.15 19.82 13.75
CA GLU A 276 -4.76 19.33 15.07
C GLU A 276 -4.61 17.80 15.10
N GLU A 277 -5.56 17.08 14.50
CA GLU A 277 -5.50 15.62 14.37
C GLU A 277 -4.29 15.18 13.53
N ALA A 278 -4.01 15.87 12.43
CA ALA A 278 -2.84 15.60 11.60
C ALA A 278 -1.54 15.80 12.38
N GLN A 279 -1.44 16.89 13.14
CA GLN A 279 -0.26 17.20 13.93
C GLN A 279 -0.03 16.18 15.06
N ALA A 280 -1.10 15.72 15.71
CA ALA A 280 -1.02 14.69 16.75
C ALA A 280 -0.59 13.32 16.21
N ASN A 281 -0.85 13.02 14.93
CA ASN A 281 -0.54 11.75 14.28
C ASN A 281 0.61 11.85 13.26
N ALA A 282 1.51 12.84 13.41
CA ALA A 282 2.63 13.02 12.50
C ALA A 282 3.54 11.76 12.46
N PRO A 283 4.04 11.32 11.27
CA PRO A 283 3.89 11.94 9.95
C PRO A 283 2.49 11.75 9.36
N ALA A 284 1.88 12.83 8.86
CA ALA A 284 0.52 12.85 8.34
C ALA A 284 0.39 13.60 7.01
N ILE A 285 -0.56 13.19 6.18
CA ILE A 285 -0.98 13.87 4.95
C ILE A 285 -2.44 14.29 5.10
N ILE A 286 -2.68 15.59 4.94
CA ILE A 286 -4.02 16.16 4.78
C ILE A 286 -4.29 16.28 3.28
N PHE A 287 -5.25 15.50 2.79
CA PHE A 287 -5.72 15.57 1.41
C PHE A 287 -7.04 16.35 1.36
N ILE A 288 -7.05 17.46 0.64
CA ILE A 288 -8.24 18.28 0.41
C ILE A 288 -8.68 18.05 -1.04
N ASP A 289 -9.75 17.27 -1.21
CA ASP A 289 -10.42 17.11 -2.51
C ASP A 289 -11.32 18.32 -2.78
N GLU A 290 -11.49 18.67 -4.06
CA GLU A 290 -12.32 19.82 -4.49
C GLU A 290 -11.98 21.12 -3.72
N ILE A 291 -10.68 21.42 -3.57
CA ILE A 291 -10.19 22.60 -2.84
C ILE A 291 -10.73 23.92 -3.41
N ASP A 292 -11.05 23.95 -4.70
CA ASP A 292 -11.68 25.07 -5.40
C ASP A 292 -13.04 25.46 -4.79
N SER A 293 -13.74 24.52 -4.15
CA SER A 293 -15.00 24.82 -3.44
C SER A 293 -14.82 25.60 -2.13
N ILE A 294 -13.66 25.47 -1.46
CA ILE A 294 -13.35 26.18 -0.20
C ILE A 294 -12.38 27.35 -0.41
N ALA A 295 -11.64 27.34 -1.52
CA ALA A 295 -10.70 28.39 -1.91
C ALA A 295 -10.91 28.82 -3.36
N PRO A 296 -12.06 29.45 -3.69
CA PRO A 296 -12.27 30.03 -5.01
C PRO A 296 -11.30 31.19 -5.26
N LYS A 297 -11.15 31.59 -6.53
CA LYS A 297 -10.38 32.79 -6.88
C LYS A 297 -10.98 34.00 -6.17
N ARG A 298 -10.12 34.88 -5.64
CA ARG A 298 -10.54 36.08 -4.87
C ARG A 298 -11.58 36.96 -5.57
N GLU A 299 -11.58 36.97 -6.90
CA GLU A 299 -12.52 37.73 -7.74
C GLU A 299 -13.93 37.12 -7.78
N GLU A 300 -14.05 35.82 -7.52
CA GLU A 300 -15.31 35.05 -7.54
C GLU A 300 -15.93 34.88 -6.14
N VAL A 301 -15.22 35.28 -5.08
CA VAL A 301 -15.67 35.11 -3.69
C VAL A 301 -16.69 36.19 -3.32
N VAL A 302 -17.98 35.83 -3.42
CA VAL A 302 -19.10 36.72 -3.06
C VAL A 302 -19.47 36.58 -1.57
N GLY A 303 -19.25 35.41 -0.97
CA GLY A 303 -19.67 35.11 0.41
C GLY A 303 -18.65 35.51 1.49
N GLU A 304 -19.12 36.11 2.60
CA GLU A 304 -18.29 36.42 3.78
C GLU A 304 -17.77 35.15 4.46
N VAL A 305 -18.55 34.06 4.43
CA VAL A 305 -18.16 32.74 4.96
C VAL A 305 -16.95 32.17 4.20
N GLU A 306 -16.98 32.19 2.87
CA GLU A 306 -15.90 31.69 2.01
C GLU A 306 -14.58 32.43 2.29
N LYS A 307 -14.62 33.77 2.41
CA LYS A 307 -13.42 34.57 2.71
C LYS A 307 -12.76 34.16 4.02
N ARG A 308 -13.54 33.85 5.05
CA ARG A 308 -13.03 33.42 6.35
C ARG A 308 -12.46 32.02 6.33
N VAL A 309 -13.11 31.09 5.63
CA VAL A 309 -12.59 29.73 5.45
C VAL A 309 -11.24 29.76 4.73
N VAL A 310 -11.10 30.57 3.67
CA VAL A 310 -9.81 30.77 2.97
C VAL A 310 -8.75 31.35 3.91
N ALA A 311 -9.09 32.40 4.67
CA ALA A 311 -8.16 33.01 5.61
C ALA A 311 -7.70 32.01 6.70
N GLN A 312 -8.62 31.19 7.21
CA GLN A 312 -8.33 30.16 8.19
C GLN A 312 -7.43 29.07 7.61
N LEU A 313 -7.68 28.60 6.38
CA LEU A 313 -6.84 27.61 5.72
C LEU A 313 -5.40 28.12 5.54
N LEU A 314 -5.24 29.37 5.09
CA LEU A 314 -3.92 30.00 4.95
C LEU A 314 -3.19 30.11 6.30
N ALA A 315 -3.90 30.55 7.34
CA ALA A 315 -3.32 30.65 8.69
C ALA A 315 -2.88 29.29 9.23
N LEU A 316 -3.65 28.22 8.96
CA LEU A 316 -3.29 26.85 9.34
C LEU A 316 -2.08 26.34 8.54
N MET A 317 -2.00 26.64 7.24
CA MET A 317 -0.85 26.27 6.39
C MET A 317 0.44 26.98 6.79
N ASP A 318 0.38 28.26 7.14
CA ASP A 318 1.52 29.03 7.65
C ASP A 318 1.98 28.50 9.02
N GLY A 319 1.04 27.99 9.82
CA GLY A 319 1.29 27.37 11.11
C GLY A 319 1.90 25.97 11.06
N LEU A 320 2.03 25.35 9.88
CA LEU A 320 2.66 24.04 9.73
C LEU A 320 4.17 24.13 10.03
N LYS A 321 4.57 23.46 11.11
CA LYS A 321 5.97 23.31 11.55
C LYS A 321 6.49 21.93 11.23
#